data_AF-A0A8H4ME64-F1
#
_entry.id   AF-A0A8H4ME64-F1
#
_cell.length_a   1.000
_cell.length_b   1.000
_cell.length_c   1.000
_cell.angle_alpha   90.00
_cell.angle_beta   90.00
_cell.angle_gamma   90.00
#
_symmetry.space_group_name_H-M   'P 1'
#
loop_
_entity.id
_entity.type
_entity.pdbx_description
1 polymer ?
#
loop_
_entity_poly.entity_id
_entity_poly.type
_entity_poly.pdbx_seq_one_letter_code
_entity_poly.pdbx_strand_id
1 'polypeptide(L)'
;MIEDRLHLDPSKAQGFTSAALSIHALVCFASGPVIGHLADKVSSRKGPLLLSVVEEIVGTILVAAAPSVFFLGRVVQAFAGNAAWIIGFATIADTVEAENRSRTISTISVFFISGMLFGPMMSGSLIGLIGYWPTWLAAIAVLIVDALMLFLMVETRKSQRKDVESASRAGTGTGTGSPDETSSLLSGPPPAQREPEQSPQQNGSIKPAAESFYKIILSNPRALTSMVCHATISLTLACFDTTLPLHVSRAFGWGPFQTSLMFLLLQVPALLLSPLTGWMKDRWGTKIPSGIGFLAHAPLLWLLGAAGREGLPLVGSEQRGKTIYTITIVSLGIVRTLVTGCGTIEMTNVVTELQEKQPAIFGPNGGYSRAFSLTNMSWTFSMFIGPILSGALTETVGYYYMNICLATICAGCGALALSDESGAVRFRFIFPGHYTGRATHIHVLTHNANNTTELANGTISGLLSTHPSHIGRLLFDQDLISQVESLSLYTTNTQKLTTNANGDILAGEAADIDPFMKHVLLGEDVSDGIFTWISVAIDPTADRELSPAAYYTSGGGFENANSAMSGGPGGSSPSGAALSGTGAPMRM
;
A
#
# COMPACT_ATOMS: atom_id res chain seq x y z
N MET A 1 20.64 11.90 28.07
CA MET A 1 20.51 10.62 28.82
C MET A 1 21.59 9.62 28.42
N ILE A 2 21.65 9.20 27.15
CA ILE A 2 22.64 8.19 26.71
C ILE A 2 24.06 8.70 26.94
N GLU A 3 24.37 9.90 26.45
CA GLU A 3 25.71 10.49 26.63
C GLU A 3 25.91 11.00 28.07
N ASP A 4 24.94 11.73 28.64
CA ASP A 4 25.12 12.38 29.96
C ASP A 4 24.99 11.48 31.18
N ARG A 5 24.08 10.49 31.16
CA ARG A 5 23.76 9.64 32.34
C ARG A 5 24.28 8.22 32.20
N LEU A 6 24.33 7.66 30.99
CA LEU A 6 24.97 6.36 30.77
C LEU A 6 26.48 6.50 30.55
N HIS A 7 27.00 7.73 30.44
CA HIS A 7 28.40 8.03 30.17
C HIS A 7 28.95 7.26 28.96
N LEU A 8 28.07 6.99 27.99
CA LEU A 8 28.44 6.32 26.76
C LEU A 8 29.13 7.32 25.84
N ASP A 9 30.21 6.86 25.21
CA ASP A 9 30.88 7.60 24.15
C ASP A 9 29.86 8.02 23.07
N PRO A 10 29.84 9.28 22.61
CA PRO A 10 28.95 9.74 21.54
C PRO A 10 29.00 8.85 20.30
N SER A 11 30.16 8.27 19.96
CA SER A 11 30.29 7.33 18.84
C SER A 11 29.40 6.08 18.99
N LYS A 12 29.05 5.67 20.21
CA LYS A 12 28.22 4.49 20.51
C LYS A 12 26.74 4.81 20.72
N ALA A 13 26.36 6.09 20.76
CA ALA A 13 24.98 6.48 21.07
C ALA A 13 23.98 6.02 19.99
N GLN A 14 24.40 5.97 18.72
CA GLN A 14 23.55 5.52 17.61
C GLN A 14 23.28 4.00 17.72
N GLY A 15 24.32 3.18 17.87
CA GLY A 15 24.19 1.74 18.09
C GLY A 15 23.37 1.41 19.34
N PHE A 16 23.56 2.15 20.44
CA PHE A 16 22.77 1.96 21.66
C PHE A 16 21.28 2.27 21.44
N THR A 17 20.96 3.39 20.79
CA THR A 17 19.57 3.77 20.46
C THR A 17 18.91 2.72 19.57
N SER A 18 19.65 2.26 18.56
CA SER A 18 19.21 1.24 17.61
C SER A 18 18.90 -0.08 18.33
N ALA A 19 19.81 -0.55 19.17
CA ALA A 19 19.60 -1.76 19.98
C ALA A 19 18.39 -1.63 20.92
N ALA A 20 18.21 -0.46 21.54
CA ALA A 20 17.11 -0.19 22.46
C ALA A 20 15.72 -0.22 21.78
N LEU A 21 15.62 0.25 20.54
CA LEU A 21 14.37 0.21 19.77
C LEU A 21 14.14 -1.17 19.16
N SER A 22 15.18 -1.83 18.64
CA SER A 22 15.07 -3.17 18.07
C SER A 22 14.71 -4.24 19.09
N ILE A 23 15.27 -4.20 20.32
CA ILE A 23 14.91 -5.18 21.36
C ILE A 23 13.42 -5.09 21.71
N HIS A 24 12.85 -3.88 21.72
CA HIS A 24 11.44 -3.67 22.01
C HIS A 24 10.57 -4.34 20.94
N ALA A 25 10.83 -4.04 19.66
CA ALA A 25 10.10 -4.64 18.55
C ALA A 25 10.26 -6.18 18.50
N LEU A 26 11.46 -6.69 18.79
CA LEU A 26 11.73 -8.14 18.85
C LEU A 26 10.91 -8.83 19.94
N VAL A 27 10.86 -8.25 21.14
CA VAL A 27 10.07 -8.79 22.25
C VAL A 27 8.59 -8.77 21.91
N CYS A 28 8.06 -7.69 21.32
CA CYS A 28 6.66 -7.63 20.88
C CYS A 28 6.34 -8.73 19.85
N PHE A 29 7.24 -8.92 18.87
CA PHE A 29 7.09 -9.94 17.84
C PHE A 29 7.10 -11.36 18.44
N ALA A 30 8.04 -11.67 19.32
CA ALA A 30 8.19 -13.00 19.91
C ALA A 30 7.11 -13.33 20.96
N SER A 31 6.68 -12.33 21.74
CA SER A 31 5.71 -12.53 22.84
C SER A 31 4.26 -12.54 22.38
N GLY A 32 3.93 -11.95 21.23
CA GLY A 32 2.56 -11.80 20.75
C GLY A 32 1.73 -13.11 20.74
N PRO A 33 2.22 -14.20 20.11
CA PRO A 33 1.49 -15.48 20.10
C PRO A 33 1.29 -16.08 21.50
N VAL A 34 2.30 -15.94 22.37
CA VAL A 34 2.26 -16.46 23.75
C VAL A 34 1.22 -15.70 24.57
N ILE A 35 1.24 -14.37 24.49
CA ILE A 35 0.29 -13.52 25.21
C ILE A 35 -1.14 -13.74 24.69
N GLY A 36 -1.33 -13.87 23.38
CA GLY A 36 -2.64 -14.19 22.80
C GLY A 36 -3.20 -15.50 23.34
N HIS A 37 -2.40 -16.58 23.33
CA HIS A 37 -2.80 -17.87 23.87
C HIS A 37 -3.11 -17.85 25.37
N LEU A 38 -2.33 -17.09 26.15
CA LEU A 38 -2.60 -16.90 27.57
C LEU A 38 -3.88 -16.10 27.77
N ALA A 39 -4.06 -15.01 27.04
CA ALA A 39 -5.25 -14.17 27.11
C ALA A 39 -6.50 -15.01 26.88
N ASP A 40 -6.53 -15.87 25.85
CA ASP A 40 -7.69 -16.71 25.53
C ASP A 40 -8.09 -17.69 26.65
N LYS A 41 -7.16 -18.03 27.56
CA LYS A 41 -7.42 -18.96 28.67
C LYS A 41 -7.92 -18.28 29.95
N VAL A 42 -7.72 -16.97 30.11
CA VAL A 42 -8.11 -16.28 31.34
C VAL A 42 -9.58 -15.86 31.27
N SER A 43 -10.37 -16.22 32.28
CA SER A 43 -11.82 -15.94 32.36
C SER A 43 -12.16 -14.48 32.66
N SER A 44 -11.20 -13.70 33.13
CA SER A 44 -11.29 -12.27 33.49
C SER A 44 -10.13 -11.53 32.82
N ARG A 45 -10.41 -10.39 32.21
CA ARG A 45 -9.43 -9.56 31.49
C ARG A 45 -8.75 -8.55 32.41
N LYS A 46 -9.42 -8.12 33.48
CA LYS A 46 -8.98 -7.12 34.45
C LYS A 46 -7.66 -7.47 35.11
N GLY A 47 -7.51 -8.71 35.61
CA GLY A 47 -6.29 -9.15 36.28
C GLY A 47 -5.06 -9.05 35.38
N PRO A 48 -5.08 -9.68 34.19
CA PRO A 48 -4.01 -9.56 33.20
C PRO A 48 -3.73 -8.11 32.75
N LEU A 49 -4.76 -7.28 32.56
CA LEU A 49 -4.57 -5.85 32.22
C LEU A 49 -3.87 -5.08 33.34
N LEU A 50 -4.31 -5.25 34.59
CA LEU A 50 -3.69 -4.57 35.72
C LEU A 50 -2.23 -5.03 35.91
N LEU A 51 -1.96 -6.33 35.74
CA LEU A 51 -0.60 -6.86 35.75
C LEU A 51 0.27 -6.20 34.66
N SER A 52 -0.25 -6.09 33.44
CA SER A 52 0.49 -5.45 32.34
C SER A 52 0.85 -4.00 32.65
N VAL A 53 -0.05 -3.20 33.23
CA VAL A 53 0.26 -1.80 33.59
C VAL A 53 1.25 -1.71 34.76
N VAL A 54 1.16 -2.61 35.75
CA VAL A 54 2.15 -2.69 36.84
C VAL A 54 3.54 -3.03 36.29
N GLU A 55 3.64 -4.00 35.38
CA GLU A 55 4.88 -4.34 34.69
C GLU A 55 5.40 -3.15 33.87
N GLU A 56 4.52 -2.39 33.19
CA GLU A 56 4.89 -1.19 32.44
C GLU A 56 5.47 -0.11 33.37
N ILE A 57 4.89 0.11 34.56
CA ILE A 57 5.43 1.03 35.57
C ILE A 57 6.82 0.57 36.02
N VAL A 58 6.99 -0.73 36.33
CA VAL A 58 8.28 -1.29 36.74
C VAL A 58 9.31 -1.13 35.63
N GLY A 59 8.98 -1.47 34.39
CA GLY A 59 9.85 -1.29 33.23
C GLY A 59 10.25 0.17 33.02
N THR A 60 9.30 1.09 33.16
CA THR A 60 9.53 2.54 33.07
C THR A 60 10.49 3.04 34.15
N ILE A 61 10.33 2.57 35.39
CA ILE A 61 11.25 2.88 36.50
C ILE A 61 12.64 2.31 36.21
N LEU A 62 12.76 1.07 35.73
CA LEU A 62 14.05 0.45 35.39
C LEU A 62 14.79 1.26 34.32
N VAL A 63 14.10 1.70 33.27
CA VAL A 63 14.68 2.54 32.21
C VAL A 63 15.11 3.91 32.77
N ALA A 64 14.32 4.52 33.65
CA ALA A 64 14.64 5.82 34.24
C ALA A 64 15.79 5.76 35.28
N ALA A 65 15.87 4.68 36.05
CA ALA A 65 16.68 4.62 37.26
C ALA A 65 18.16 4.31 37.03
N ALA A 66 18.53 3.37 36.16
CA ALA A 66 19.93 2.93 36.08
C ALA A 66 20.43 2.41 34.70
N PRO A 67 21.70 2.69 34.34
CA PRO A 67 22.34 2.19 33.13
C PRO A 67 22.40 0.67 32.98
N SER A 68 22.65 -0.05 34.07
CA SER A 68 22.89 -1.51 34.06
C SER A 68 21.63 -2.33 33.79
N VAL A 69 20.46 -1.79 34.08
CA VAL A 69 19.16 -2.46 33.92
C VAL A 69 18.32 -1.88 32.78
N PHE A 70 18.89 -0.96 31.99
CA PHE A 70 18.16 -0.27 30.92
C PHE A 70 17.51 -1.24 29.93
N PHE A 71 18.26 -2.23 29.44
CA PHE A 71 17.73 -3.22 28.50
C PHE A 71 16.72 -4.17 29.15
N LEU A 72 16.88 -4.49 30.44
CA LEU A 72 15.88 -5.24 31.19
C LEU A 72 14.56 -4.47 31.28
N GLY A 73 14.63 -3.17 31.59
CA GLY A 73 13.47 -2.29 31.58
C GLY A 73 12.79 -2.23 30.21
N ARG A 74 13.56 -2.14 29.13
CA ARG A 74 13.03 -2.18 27.75
C ARG A 74 12.31 -3.49 27.42
N VAL A 75 12.84 -4.63 27.86
CA VAL A 75 12.19 -5.95 27.67
C VAL A 75 10.88 -6.01 28.44
N VAL A 76 10.89 -5.55 29.70
CA VAL A 76 9.68 -5.51 30.54
C VAL A 76 8.61 -4.61 29.92
N GLN A 77 8.94 -3.39 29.51
CA GLN A 77 8.01 -2.48 28.81
C GLN A 77 7.47 -3.07 27.50
N ALA A 78 8.33 -3.74 26.72
CA ALA A 78 7.91 -4.34 25.46
C ALA A 78 6.89 -5.47 25.68
N PHE A 79 7.14 -6.32 26.67
CA PHE A 79 6.21 -7.40 27.03
C PHE A 79 4.89 -6.85 27.58
N ALA A 80 4.99 -5.93 28.55
CA ALA A 80 3.85 -5.29 29.22
C ALA A 80 2.96 -4.52 28.25
N GLY A 81 3.53 -3.61 27.46
CA GLY A 81 2.80 -2.85 26.44
C GLY A 81 2.14 -3.74 25.38
N ASN A 82 2.82 -4.80 24.91
CA ASN A 82 2.24 -5.75 23.97
C ASN A 82 1.08 -6.55 24.60
N ALA A 83 1.20 -6.90 25.89
CA ALA A 83 0.12 -7.57 26.61
C ALA A 83 -1.09 -6.65 26.82
N ALA A 84 -0.88 -5.41 27.23
CA ALA A 84 -1.93 -4.41 27.35
C ALA A 84 -2.69 -4.23 26.03
N TRP A 85 -1.97 -4.19 24.90
CA TRP A 85 -2.54 -4.11 23.56
C TRP A 85 -3.42 -5.32 23.24
N ILE A 86 -2.86 -6.53 23.30
CA ILE A 86 -3.56 -7.77 22.93
C ILE A 86 -4.78 -8.02 23.81
N ILE A 87 -4.62 -7.91 25.13
CA ILE A 87 -5.70 -8.16 26.10
C ILE A 87 -6.75 -7.04 26.01
N GLY A 88 -6.34 -5.80 25.76
CA GLY A 88 -7.25 -4.68 25.55
C GLY A 88 -8.19 -4.91 24.36
N PHE A 89 -7.65 -5.32 23.21
CA PHE A 89 -8.46 -5.69 22.03
C PHE A 89 -9.38 -6.87 22.28
N ALA A 90 -8.91 -7.91 22.98
CA ALA A 90 -9.75 -9.04 23.37
C ALA A 90 -10.91 -8.58 24.27
N THR A 91 -10.65 -7.67 25.22
CA THR A 91 -11.68 -7.11 26.12
C THR A 91 -12.75 -6.35 25.35
N ILE A 92 -12.37 -5.55 24.36
CA ILE A 92 -13.31 -4.83 23.48
C ILE A 92 -14.14 -5.83 22.66
N ALA A 93 -13.51 -6.86 22.10
CA ALA A 93 -14.21 -7.89 21.34
C ALA A 93 -15.24 -8.65 22.19
N ASP A 94 -14.94 -8.89 23.48
CA ASP A 94 -15.81 -9.58 24.42
C ASP A 94 -16.95 -8.70 24.96
N THR A 95 -16.74 -7.38 25.07
CA THR A 95 -17.69 -6.44 25.71
C THR A 95 -18.60 -5.73 24.71
N VAL A 96 -18.15 -5.50 23.49
CA VAL A 96 -18.90 -4.76 22.46
C VAL A 96 -19.60 -5.72 21.50
N GLU A 97 -20.88 -5.44 21.24
CA GLU A 97 -21.69 -6.17 20.26
C GLU A 97 -21.08 -6.13 18.86
N ALA A 98 -21.33 -7.17 18.06
CA ALA A 98 -20.70 -7.34 16.75
C ALA A 98 -20.94 -6.15 15.81
N GLU A 99 -22.13 -5.54 15.85
CA GLU A 99 -22.50 -4.38 15.05
C GLU A 99 -21.63 -3.14 15.33
N ASN A 100 -21.30 -2.90 16.61
CA ASN A 100 -20.55 -1.72 17.03
C ASN A 100 -19.04 -1.95 17.20
N ARG A 101 -18.59 -3.21 17.13
CA ARG A 101 -17.21 -3.61 17.43
C ARG A 101 -16.17 -2.89 16.58
N SER A 102 -16.40 -2.82 15.26
CA SER A 102 -15.47 -2.16 14.32
C SER A 102 -15.33 -0.67 14.62
N ARG A 103 -16.45 0.01 14.92
CA ARG A 103 -16.49 1.43 15.29
C ARG A 103 -15.70 1.68 16.57
N THR A 104 -15.91 0.89 17.62
CA THR A 104 -15.18 1.03 18.88
C THR A 104 -13.69 0.77 18.73
N ILE A 105 -13.31 -0.29 18.02
CA ILE A 105 -11.91 -0.61 17.69
C ILE A 105 -11.23 0.57 16.97
N SER A 106 -11.95 1.19 16.02
CA SER A 106 -11.45 2.33 15.27
C SER A 106 -11.28 3.56 16.16
N THR A 107 -12.25 3.87 17.03
CA THR A 107 -12.14 4.96 18.00
C THR A 107 -10.96 4.79 18.95
N ILE A 108 -10.73 3.58 19.47
CA ILE A 108 -9.62 3.29 20.37
C ILE A 108 -8.27 3.40 19.64
N SER A 109 -8.23 2.97 18.38
CA SER A 109 -7.04 3.12 17.53
C SER A 109 -6.65 4.59 17.33
N VAL A 110 -7.62 5.52 17.29
CA VAL A 110 -7.33 6.96 17.22
C VAL A 110 -6.60 7.46 18.47
N PHE A 111 -6.98 7.02 19.67
CA PHE A 111 -6.29 7.40 20.91
C PHE A 111 -4.85 6.86 20.94
N PHE A 112 -4.67 5.60 20.55
CA PHE A 112 -3.35 5.00 20.45
C PHE A 112 -2.44 5.75 19.47
N ILE A 113 -2.93 5.99 18.24
CA ILE A 113 -2.20 6.76 17.23
C ILE A 113 -1.85 8.13 17.81
N SER A 114 -2.81 8.83 18.43
CA SER A 114 -2.58 10.14 19.06
C SER A 114 -1.47 10.11 20.10
N GLY A 115 -1.42 9.09 20.96
CA GLY A 115 -0.34 8.90 21.92
C GLY A 115 1.03 8.76 21.24
N MET A 116 1.10 8.00 20.14
CA MET A 116 2.30 7.88 19.31
C MET A 116 2.69 9.20 18.63
N LEU A 117 1.72 10.05 18.23
CA LEU A 117 1.98 11.36 17.63
C LEU A 117 2.55 12.35 18.66
N PHE A 118 1.89 12.47 19.82
CA PHE A 118 2.22 13.51 20.80
C PHE A 118 3.29 13.09 21.81
N GLY A 119 3.54 11.80 22.00
CA GLY A 119 4.51 11.28 22.96
C GLY A 119 5.92 11.87 22.80
N PRO A 120 6.57 11.74 21.62
CA PRO A 120 7.89 12.33 21.39
C PRO A 120 7.89 13.85 21.62
N MET A 121 6.90 14.57 21.08
CA MET A 121 6.73 16.03 21.26
C MET A 121 6.69 16.42 22.74
N MET A 122 5.79 15.79 23.51
CA MET A 122 5.60 16.08 24.93
C MET A 122 6.88 15.76 25.71
N SER A 123 7.51 14.62 25.43
CA SER A 123 8.69 14.16 26.18
C SER A 123 9.86 15.14 26.11
N GLY A 124 10.26 15.64 24.94
CA GLY A 124 11.38 16.58 24.87
C GLY A 124 11.02 18.01 25.28
N SER A 125 9.75 18.39 25.15
CA SER A 125 9.25 19.66 25.71
C SER A 125 9.30 19.64 27.23
N LEU A 126 8.83 18.57 27.87
CA LEU A 126 8.90 18.36 29.31
C LEU A 126 10.34 18.30 29.81
N ILE A 127 11.22 17.55 29.14
CA ILE A 127 12.65 17.48 29.54
C ILE A 127 13.30 18.86 29.47
N GLY A 128 13.00 19.67 28.45
CA GLY A 128 13.54 21.02 28.31
C GLY A 128 13.00 22.00 29.36
N LEU A 129 11.74 21.86 29.80
CA LEU A 129 11.07 22.80 30.70
C LEU A 129 11.26 22.45 32.18
N ILE A 130 11.06 21.18 32.54
CA ILE A 130 11.00 20.72 33.94
C ILE A 130 12.11 19.73 34.28
N GLY A 131 12.97 19.38 33.32
CA GLY A 131 14.12 18.51 33.53
C GLY A 131 13.80 17.02 33.51
N TYR A 132 14.85 16.20 33.70
CA TYR A 132 14.79 14.76 33.49
C TYR A 132 13.82 14.04 34.44
N TRP A 133 14.03 14.14 35.75
CA TRP A 133 13.24 13.38 36.74
C TRP A 133 11.77 13.78 36.79
N PRO A 134 11.40 15.08 36.79
CA PRO A 134 10.00 15.48 36.71
C PRO A 134 9.29 14.97 35.46
N THR A 135 9.99 14.85 34.32
CA THR A 135 9.42 14.26 33.11
C THR A 135 9.11 12.77 33.27
N TRP A 136 10.04 11.99 33.84
CA TRP A 136 9.79 10.57 34.10
C TRP A 136 8.68 10.35 35.15
N LEU A 137 8.62 11.19 36.18
CA LEU A 137 7.53 11.15 37.17
C LEU A 137 6.17 11.47 36.54
N ALA A 138 6.11 12.39 35.57
CA ALA A 138 4.89 12.66 34.82
C ALA A 138 4.42 11.43 34.02
N ALA A 139 5.34 10.74 33.34
CA ALA A 139 5.03 9.49 32.63
C ALA A 139 4.52 8.38 33.58
N ILE A 140 5.20 8.21 34.73
CA ILE A 140 4.78 7.24 35.76
C ILE A 140 3.42 7.62 36.35
N ALA A 141 3.15 8.90 36.57
CA ALA A 141 1.85 9.38 37.07
C ALA A 141 0.71 9.03 36.11
N VAL A 142 0.91 9.15 34.79
CA VAL A 142 -0.07 8.72 33.78
C VAL A 142 -0.34 7.22 33.87
N LEU A 143 0.71 6.40 34.01
CA LEU A 143 0.55 4.95 34.19
C LEU A 143 -0.15 4.57 35.51
N ILE A 144 0.08 5.33 36.58
CA ILE A 144 -0.64 5.14 37.85
C ILE A 144 -2.12 5.47 37.68
N VAL A 145 -2.46 6.55 36.97
CA VAL A 145 -3.86 6.88 36.67
C VAL A 145 -4.51 5.75 35.85
N ASP A 146 -3.81 5.22 34.84
CA ASP A 146 -4.29 4.07 34.06
C ASP A 146 -4.52 2.82 34.94
N ALA A 147 -3.56 2.50 35.82
CA ALA A 147 -3.72 1.41 36.78
C ALA A 147 -4.93 1.61 37.70
N LEU A 148 -5.19 2.85 38.16
CA LEU A 148 -6.37 3.18 38.95
C LEU A 148 -7.66 3.03 38.13
N MET A 149 -7.68 3.45 36.86
CA MET A 149 -8.82 3.26 35.97
C MET A 149 -9.13 1.78 35.76
N LEU A 150 -8.10 0.95 35.52
CA LEU A 150 -8.25 -0.50 35.39
C LEU A 150 -8.65 -1.18 36.71
N PHE A 151 -8.17 -0.66 37.84
CA PHE A 151 -8.60 -1.14 39.15
C PHE A 151 -10.08 -0.85 39.41
N LEU A 152 -10.58 0.31 38.95
CA LEU A 152 -11.99 0.70 39.03
C LEU A 152 -12.86 0.03 37.95
N MET A 153 -12.26 -0.56 36.91
CA MET A 153 -12.98 -1.26 35.86
C MET A 153 -13.87 -2.37 36.44
N VAL A 154 -15.16 -2.31 36.12
CA VAL A 154 -16.16 -3.31 36.49
C VAL A 154 -16.30 -4.29 35.33
N GLU A 155 -16.06 -5.57 35.59
CA GLU A 155 -16.26 -6.61 34.59
C GLU A 155 -17.66 -7.20 34.66
N THR A 156 -18.40 -7.10 33.56
CA THR A 156 -19.66 -7.83 33.39
C THR A 156 -19.32 -9.30 33.18
N ARG A 157 -19.50 -10.12 34.21
CA ARG A 157 -19.10 -11.53 34.26
C ARG A 157 -19.93 -12.38 33.28
N LYS A 158 -19.52 -12.47 32.01
CA LYS A 158 -20.12 -13.38 31.00
C LYS A 158 -20.05 -14.87 31.39
N SER A 159 -19.20 -15.23 32.38
CA SER A 159 -19.12 -16.60 32.93
C SER A 159 -20.45 -17.11 33.48
N GLN A 160 -21.26 -16.25 34.12
CA GLN A 160 -22.53 -16.70 34.68
C GLN A 160 -23.55 -17.12 33.61
N ARG A 161 -23.48 -16.59 32.38
CA ARG A 161 -24.44 -16.97 31.33
C ARG A 161 -24.17 -18.36 30.76
N LYS A 162 -22.90 -18.77 30.63
CA LYS A 162 -22.53 -20.14 30.21
C LYS A 162 -22.78 -21.18 31.29
N ASP A 163 -22.54 -20.83 32.56
CA ASP A 163 -22.80 -21.73 33.69
C ASP A 163 -24.31 -21.86 33.95
N VAL A 164 -25.09 -20.78 33.79
CA VAL A 164 -26.56 -20.81 33.90
C VAL A 164 -27.23 -21.47 32.70
N GLU A 165 -26.73 -21.32 31.46
CA GLU A 165 -27.25 -22.06 30.30
C GLU A 165 -26.89 -23.56 30.33
N SER A 166 -25.74 -23.92 30.89
CA SER A 166 -25.36 -25.32 31.10
C SER A 166 -26.13 -25.95 32.27
N ALA A 167 -26.38 -25.19 33.33
CA ALA A 167 -27.24 -25.61 34.44
C ALA A 167 -28.73 -25.63 34.08
N SER A 168 -29.21 -24.74 33.21
CA SER A 168 -30.61 -24.72 32.74
C SER A 168 -30.88 -25.85 31.75
N ARG A 169 -29.89 -26.22 30.92
CA ARG A 169 -29.94 -27.44 30.07
C ARG A 169 -29.81 -28.73 30.85
N ALA A 170 -29.16 -28.73 32.01
CA ALA A 170 -29.09 -29.89 32.90
C ALA A 170 -30.32 -30.02 33.84
N GLY A 171 -31.09 -28.95 34.02
CA GLY A 171 -32.19 -28.86 35.00
C GLY A 171 -33.62 -28.90 34.45
N THR A 172 -33.83 -29.07 33.14
CA THR A 172 -35.18 -29.08 32.53
C THR A 172 -35.47 -30.38 31.77
N GLY A 173 -35.36 -31.49 32.50
CA GLY A 173 -35.96 -32.77 32.13
C GLY A 173 -37.30 -32.97 32.82
N THR A 174 -38.30 -32.12 32.55
CA THR A 174 -39.73 -32.39 32.84
C THR A 174 -40.57 -31.43 32.01
N GLY A 175 -41.45 -31.99 31.17
CA GLY A 175 -42.22 -31.25 30.18
C GLY A 175 -43.26 -30.31 30.75
N THR A 176 -43.49 -29.22 30.00
CA THR A 176 -44.79 -28.65 29.63
C THR A 176 -44.49 -27.56 28.60
N GLY A 177 -44.85 -27.80 27.34
CA GLY A 177 -44.64 -26.83 26.25
C GLY A 177 -45.59 -25.64 26.37
N SER A 178 -45.05 -24.44 26.20
CA SER A 178 -45.81 -23.24 25.85
C SER A 178 -45.71 -23.05 24.34
N PRO A 179 -46.82 -22.82 23.62
CA PRO A 179 -46.83 -22.76 22.17
C PRO A 179 -46.25 -21.43 21.66
N ASP A 180 -45.46 -21.50 20.60
CA ASP A 180 -44.89 -20.36 19.87
C ASP A 180 -45.64 -20.13 18.54
N GLU A 181 -45.58 -18.91 18.00
CA GLU A 181 -46.42 -18.34 16.93
C GLU A 181 -46.27 -18.97 15.52
N THR A 182 -45.67 -20.15 15.42
CA THR A 182 -45.50 -20.91 14.16
C THR A 182 -46.17 -22.28 14.18
N SER A 183 -47.00 -22.58 15.18
CA SER A 183 -47.70 -23.85 15.28
C SER A 183 -48.95 -23.91 14.37
N SER A 184 -48.99 -24.91 13.50
CA SER A 184 -50.11 -25.17 12.57
C SER A 184 -51.37 -25.63 13.32
N LEU A 185 -52.52 -25.05 12.97
CA LEU A 185 -53.81 -25.21 13.67
C LEU A 185 -54.60 -26.50 13.34
N LEU A 186 -54.10 -27.41 12.49
CA LEU A 186 -54.74 -28.70 12.20
C LEU A 186 -53.71 -29.82 11.99
N SER A 187 -53.94 -30.96 12.65
CA SER A 187 -53.14 -32.18 12.52
C SER A 187 -53.49 -32.91 11.21
N GLY A 188 -52.65 -32.78 10.17
CA GLY A 188 -52.75 -33.58 8.95
C GLY A 188 -52.20 -35.00 9.14
N PRO A 189 -52.74 -36.02 8.44
CA PRO A 189 -52.28 -37.41 8.56
C PRO A 189 -50.88 -37.58 7.93
N PRO A 190 -50.08 -38.57 8.36
CA PRO A 190 -48.71 -38.70 7.91
C PRO A 190 -48.65 -39.25 6.47
N PRO A 191 -47.98 -38.57 5.51
CA PRO A 191 -47.71 -39.17 4.21
C PRO A 191 -46.32 -39.82 4.19
N ALA A 192 -46.36 -41.13 3.97
CA ALA A 192 -45.40 -42.01 3.30
C ALA A 192 -43.92 -41.61 3.22
N GLN A 193 -43.09 -42.52 3.73
CA GLN A 193 -41.67 -42.68 3.44
C GLN A 193 -41.36 -42.38 1.96
N ARG A 194 -40.64 -41.28 1.71
CA ARG A 194 -39.82 -41.12 0.51
C ARG A 194 -38.38 -41.33 0.93
N GLU A 195 -37.75 -42.31 0.28
CA GLU A 195 -36.33 -42.60 0.39
C GLU A 195 -35.50 -41.32 0.19
N PRO A 196 -34.40 -41.14 0.93
CA PRO A 196 -33.54 -40.00 0.70
C PRO A 196 -32.88 -40.15 -0.67
N GLU A 197 -33.22 -39.25 -1.60
CA GLU A 197 -32.40 -38.97 -2.77
C GLU A 197 -30.99 -38.62 -2.28
N GLN A 198 -30.05 -39.51 -2.58
CA GLN A 198 -28.63 -39.31 -2.37
C GLN A 198 -28.20 -38.09 -3.18
N SER A 199 -28.05 -36.96 -2.48
CA SER A 199 -27.23 -35.85 -2.97
C SER A 199 -25.81 -36.41 -3.14
N PRO A 200 -25.14 -36.21 -4.28
CA PRO A 200 -23.82 -36.77 -4.48
C PRO A 200 -22.87 -36.18 -3.43
N GLN A 201 -22.40 -37.06 -2.53
CA GLN A 201 -21.21 -36.83 -1.73
C GLN A 201 -20.06 -36.51 -2.68
N GLN A 202 -19.74 -35.24 -2.85
CA GLN A 202 -18.39 -34.84 -3.23
C GLN A 202 -17.48 -35.15 -2.03
N ASN A 203 -17.02 -36.39 -1.99
CA ASN A 203 -15.82 -36.80 -1.28
C ASN A 203 -14.61 -36.16 -1.97
N GLY A 204 -14.45 -34.85 -1.77
CA GLY A 204 -13.21 -34.14 -2.00
C GLY A 204 -12.65 -33.78 -0.64
N SER A 205 -11.54 -34.40 -0.25
CA SER A 205 -10.80 -34.07 0.97
C SER A 205 -10.61 -32.55 1.08
N ILE A 206 -11.33 -31.90 2.01
CA ILE A 206 -11.13 -30.48 2.32
C ILE A 206 -9.76 -30.37 3.01
N LYS A 207 -8.71 -30.07 2.22
CA LYS A 207 -7.41 -29.67 2.74
C LYS A 207 -7.58 -28.44 3.64
N PRO A 208 -6.78 -28.28 4.70
CA PRO A 208 -7.03 -27.26 5.72
C PRO A 208 -7.01 -25.86 5.09
N ALA A 209 -8.13 -25.15 5.19
CA ALA A 209 -8.36 -23.83 4.61
C ALA A 209 -7.33 -22.75 5.04
N ALA A 210 -6.51 -23.04 6.07
CA ALA A 210 -5.42 -22.19 6.53
C ALA A 210 -4.20 -22.23 5.60
N GLU A 211 -3.69 -23.41 5.24
CA GLU A 211 -2.52 -23.55 4.35
C GLU A 211 -2.82 -23.04 2.94
N SER A 212 -4.07 -23.26 2.47
CA SER A 212 -4.53 -22.73 1.19
C SER A 212 -4.54 -21.20 1.16
N PHE A 213 -4.95 -20.54 2.25
CA PHE A 213 -5.01 -19.07 2.32
C PHE A 213 -3.63 -18.44 2.14
N TYR A 214 -2.65 -18.84 2.96
CA TYR A 214 -1.33 -18.22 2.92
C TYR A 214 -0.67 -18.45 1.56
N LYS A 215 -0.83 -19.66 0.99
CA LYS A 215 -0.32 -19.94 -0.35
C LYS A 215 -0.96 -19.03 -1.41
N ILE A 216 -2.29 -18.85 -1.38
CA ILE A 216 -3.01 -18.01 -2.35
C ILE A 216 -2.59 -16.54 -2.21
N ILE A 217 -2.61 -16.00 -0.99
CA ILE A 217 -2.31 -14.59 -0.74
C ILE A 217 -0.83 -14.27 -0.99
N LEU A 218 0.10 -15.10 -0.50
CA LEU A 218 1.53 -14.88 -0.71
C LEU A 218 1.99 -15.19 -2.14
N SER A 219 1.13 -15.80 -2.98
CA SER A 219 1.37 -15.93 -4.42
C SER A 219 0.74 -14.80 -5.24
N ASN A 220 -0.05 -13.92 -4.62
CA ASN A 220 -0.70 -12.82 -5.31
C ASN A 220 0.23 -11.58 -5.34
N PRO A 221 0.63 -11.08 -6.53
CA PRO A 221 1.57 -9.97 -6.63
C PRO A 221 1.06 -8.68 -5.98
N ARG A 222 -0.23 -8.33 -6.14
CA ARG A 222 -0.82 -7.16 -5.46
C ARG A 222 -0.77 -7.27 -3.94
N ALA A 223 -1.05 -8.45 -3.38
CA ALA A 223 -0.92 -8.69 -1.95
C ALA A 223 0.53 -8.52 -1.48
N LEU A 224 1.51 -9.07 -2.20
CA LEU A 224 2.93 -8.89 -1.88
C LEU A 224 3.36 -7.42 -1.98
N THR A 225 2.98 -6.71 -3.04
CA THR A 225 3.23 -5.27 -3.19
C THR A 225 2.63 -4.48 -2.04
N SER A 226 1.40 -4.80 -1.64
CA SER A 226 0.74 -4.15 -0.49
C SER A 226 1.52 -4.37 0.82
N MET A 227 2.05 -5.57 1.05
CA MET A 227 2.88 -5.89 2.22
C MET A 227 4.21 -5.13 2.18
N VAL A 228 4.88 -5.09 1.03
CA VAL A 228 6.15 -4.36 0.84
C VAL A 228 5.95 -2.86 1.04
N CYS A 229 4.91 -2.26 0.44
CA CYS A 229 4.57 -0.85 0.66
C CYS A 229 4.29 -0.57 2.15
N HIS A 230 3.52 -1.41 2.82
CA HIS A 230 3.22 -1.25 4.25
C HIS A 230 4.48 -1.37 5.12
N ALA A 231 5.32 -2.36 4.81
CA ALA A 231 6.62 -2.58 5.44
C ALA A 231 7.54 -1.36 5.26
N THR A 232 7.60 -0.74 4.08
CA THR A 232 8.43 0.43 3.79
C THR A 232 8.00 1.68 4.58
N ILE A 233 6.69 1.88 4.79
CA ILE A 233 6.19 3.00 5.60
C ILE A 233 6.65 2.86 7.05
N SER A 234 6.48 1.68 7.63
CA SER A 234 6.91 1.39 9.00
C SER A 234 8.43 1.44 9.16
N LEU A 235 9.16 0.93 8.16
CA LEU A 235 10.62 1.01 8.10
C LEU A 235 11.08 2.47 8.15
N THR A 236 10.50 3.33 7.30
CA THR A 236 10.85 4.76 7.25
C THR A 236 10.56 5.46 8.58
N LEU A 237 9.42 5.14 9.22
CA LEU A 237 9.09 5.67 10.54
C LEU A 237 10.12 5.24 11.60
N ALA A 238 10.46 3.95 11.65
CA ALA A 238 11.44 3.43 12.59
C ALA A 238 12.84 4.02 12.37
N CYS A 239 13.22 4.27 11.12
CA CYS A 239 14.46 4.97 10.78
C CYS A 239 14.48 6.39 11.36
N PHE A 240 13.38 7.14 11.26
CA PHE A 240 13.29 8.47 11.87
C PHE A 240 13.39 8.41 13.39
N ASP A 241 12.64 7.51 14.05
CA ASP A 241 12.72 7.35 15.50
C ASP A 241 14.15 7.05 15.98
N THR A 242 14.90 6.30 15.18
CA THR A 242 16.25 5.84 15.52
C THR A 242 17.35 6.86 15.25
N THR A 243 17.24 7.65 14.19
CA THR A 243 18.34 8.48 13.68
C THR A 243 18.09 9.98 13.79
N LEU A 244 16.83 10.42 13.70
CA LEU A 244 16.49 11.84 13.69
C LEU A 244 17.01 12.56 14.95
N PRO A 245 16.79 12.07 16.19
CA PRO A 245 17.17 12.81 17.39
C PRO A 245 18.67 13.09 17.48
N LEU A 246 19.49 12.08 17.19
CA LEU A 246 20.95 12.20 17.23
C LEU A 246 21.46 13.03 16.05
N HIS A 247 20.87 12.87 14.86
CA HIS A 247 21.28 13.62 13.69
C HIS A 247 21.05 15.13 13.88
N VAL A 248 19.85 15.57 14.26
CA VAL A 248 19.56 17.00 14.38
C VAL A 248 20.31 17.67 15.53
N SER A 249 20.58 16.91 16.61
CA SER A 249 21.41 17.39 17.70
C SER A 249 22.86 17.62 17.25
N ARG A 250 23.45 16.67 16.50
CA ARG A 250 24.84 16.76 16.02
C ARG A 250 25.03 17.73 14.86
N ALA A 251 24.13 17.70 13.87
CA ALA A 251 24.25 18.50 12.67
C ALA A 251 23.82 19.96 12.87
N PHE A 252 22.85 20.22 13.75
CA PHE A 252 22.27 21.55 13.92
C PHE A 252 22.41 22.14 15.33
N GLY A 253 22.95 21.38 16.29
CA GLY A 253 23.03 21.81 17.69
C GLY A 253 21.66 21.94 18.35
N TRP A 254 20.63 21.26 17.83
CA TRP A 254 19.26 21.37 18.34
C TRP A 254 19.09 20.68 19.69
N GLY A 255 18.39 21.35 20.60
CA GLY A 255 18.04 20.81 21.91
C GLY A 255 16.83 19.85 21.87
N PRO A 256 16.43 19.31 23.03
CA PRO A 256 15.32 18.36 23.13
C PRO A 256 13.99 18.90 22.60
N PHE A 257 13.71 20.20 22.83
CA PHE A 257 12.49 20.85 22.35
C PHE A 257 12.43 20.90 20.82
N GLN A 258 13.45 21.43 20.15
CA GLN A 258 13.50 21.51 18.69
C GLN A 258 13.49 20.12 18.04
N THR A 259 14.21 19.17 18.63
CA THR A 259 14.23 17.78 18.18
C THR A 259 12.82 17.17 18.21
N SER A 260 12.09 17.39 19.30
CA SER A 260 10.75 16.84 19.50
C SER A 260 9.69 17.53 18.64
N LEU A 261 9.91 18.81 18.31
CA LEU A 261 9.10 19.55 17.36
C LEU A 261 9.17 18.93 15.96
N MET A 262 10.29 18.32 15.55
CA MET A 262 10.38 17.65 14.24
C MET A 262 9.44 16.45 14.13
N PHE A 263 9.30 15.65 15.20
CA PHE A 263 8.32 14.55 15.22
C PHE A 263 6.89 15.07 15.12
N LEU A 264 6.58 16.20 15.78
CA LEU A 264 5.27 16.83 15.65
C LEU A 264 5.01 17.29 14.21
N LEU A 265 5.97 18.00 13.60
CA LEU A 265 5.85 18.49 12.23
C LEU A 265 5.73 17.37 11.20
N LEU A 266 6.33 16.21 11.46
CA LEU A 266 6.16 15.01 10.65
C LEU A 266 4.75 14.41 10.76
N GLN A 267 4.10 14.52 11.92
CA GLN A 267 2.86 13.81 12.26
C GLN A 267 1.59 14.65 12.11
N VAL A 268 1.63 15.96 12.40
CA VAL A 268 0.45 16.86 12.32
C VAL A 268 -0.19 16.88 10.93
N PRO A 269 0.56 16.97 9.81
CA PRO A 269 -0.06 16.93 8.49
C PRO A 269 -0.83 15.63 8.24
N ALA A 270 -0.34 14.49 8.77
CA ALA A 270 -1.02 13.21 8.67
C ALA A 270 -2.40 13.23 9.34
N LEU A 271 -2.51 13.86 10.51
CA LEU A 271 -3.78 14.02 11.21
C LEU A 271 -4.76 14.87 10.42
N LEU A 272 -4.32 16.05 9.95
CA LEU A 272 -5.18 17.05 9.31
C LEU A 272 -5.62 16.66 7.90
N LEU A 273 -4.75 15.99 7.13
CA LEU A 273 -5.01 15.64 5.73
C LEU A 273 -5.52 14.21 5.54
N SER A 274 -5.68 13.43 6.62
CA SER A 274 -6.21 12.06 6.54
C SER A 274 -7.61 11.96 5.89
N PRO A 275 -8.59 12.83 6.16
CA PRO A 275 -9.90 12.72 5.52
C PRO A 275 -9.85 13.03 4.02
N LEU A 276 -9.04 14.04 3.64
CA LEU A 276 -8.84 14.43 2.24
C LEU A 276 -8.19 13.30 1.44
N THR A 277 -7.14 12.69 1.99
CA THR A 277 -6.46 11.58 1.32
C THR A 277 -7.29 10.29 1.30
N GLY A 278 -8.14 10.07 2.30
CA GLY A 278 -9.19 9.04 2.25
C GLY A 278 -10.12 9.26 1.06
N TRP A 279 -10.69 10.47 0.94
CA TRP A 279 -11.55 10.82 -0.19
C TRP A 279 -10.86 10.65 -1.56
N MET A 280 -9.58 11.02 -1.68
CA MET A 280 -8.80 10.81 -2.91
C MET A 280 -8.67 9.32 -3.27
N LYS A 281 -8.41 8.47 -2.27
CA LYS A 281 -8.29 7.01 -2.44
C LYS A 281 -9.63 6.36 -2.79
N ASP A 282 -10.73 6.86 -2.22
CA ASP A 282 -12.07 6.39 -2.57
C ASP A 282 -12.44 6.76 -4.01
N ARG A 283 -11.99 7.94 -4.50
CA ARG A 283 -12.30 8.44 -5.85
C ARG A 283 -11.45 7.81 -6.96
N TRP A 284 -10.15 7.65 -6.73
CA TRP A 284 -9.17 7.23 -7.74
C TRP A 284 -8.58 5.85 -7.48
N GLY A 285 -9.03 5.17 -6.44
CA GLY A 285 -8.39 3.95 -5.93
C GLY A 285 -7.11 4.26 -5.15
N THR A 286 -6.59 3.24 -4.48
CA THR A 286 -5.37 3.32 -3.66
C THR A 286 -4.09 3.45 -4.49
N LYS A 287 -4.08 2.93 -5.71
CA LYS A 287 -2.89 2.77 -6.55
C LYS A 287 -2.17 4.10 -6.83
N ILE A 288 -2.87 5.05 -7.46
CA ILE A 288 -2.28 6.31 -7.92
C ILE A 288 -1.82 7.19 -6.75
N PRO A 289 -2.66 7.48 -5.72
CA PRO A 289 -2.23 8.29 -4.59
C PRO A 289 -1.02 7.69 -3.88
N SER A 290 -1.02 6.37 -3.65
CA SER A 290 0.07 5.70 -2.93
C SER A 290 1.37 5.69 -3.75
N GLY A 291 1.28 5.43 -5.05
CA GLY A 291 2.42 5.45 -5.97
C GLY A 291 3.09 6.82 -6.04
N ILE A 292 2.30 7.87 -6.26
CA ILE A 292 2.78 9.26 -6.21
C ILE A 292 3.39 9.57 -4.85
N GLY A 293 2.73 9.15 -3.76
CA GLY A 293 3.22 9.33 -2.40
C GLY A 293 4.61 8.74 -2.18
N PHE A 294 4.84 7.48 -2.59
CA PHE A 294 6.15 6.83 -2.46
C PHE A 294 7.22 7.45 -3.36
N LEU A 295 6.88 7.78 -4.61
CA LEU A 295 7.81 8.48 -5.50
C LEU A 295 8.20 9.85 -4.96
N ALA A 296 7.26 10.59 -4.37
CA ALA A 296 7.52 11.89 -3.76
C ALA A 296 8.34 11.79 -2.44
N HIS A 297 8.31 10.65 -1.73
CA HIS A 297 9.21 10.45 -0.59
C HIS A 297 10.68 10.41 -1.01
N ALA A 298 11.01 9.87 -2.18
CA ALA A 298 12.39 9.71 -2.61
C ALA A 298 13.20 11.03 -2.69
N PRO A 299 12.75 12.07 -3.44
CA PRO A 299 13.47 13.34 -3.47
C PRO A 299 13.45 14.07 -2.12
N LEU A 300 12.40 13.88 -1.31
CA LEU A 300 12.32 14.47 0.04
C LEU A 300 13.30 13.81 1.01
N LEU A 301 13.44 12.49 1.01
CA LEU A 301 14.43 11.77 1.82
C LEU A 301 15.85 12.15 1.40
N TRP A 302 16.12 12.24 0.10
CA TRP A 302 17.39 12.76 -0.40
C TRP A 302 17.69 14.17 0.13
N LEU A 303 16.70 15.07 0.05
CA LEU A 303 16.84 16.46 0.51
C LEU A 303 17.05 16.52 2.03
N LEU A 304 16.37 15.66 2.79
CA LEU A 304 16.50 15.54 4.24
C LEU A 304 17.94 15.18 4.63
N GLY A 305 18.53 14.20 3.94
CA GLY A 305 19.93 13.83 4.13
C GLY A 305 20.89 14.96 3.72
N ALA A 306 20.60 15.67 2.62
CA ALA A 306 21.45 16.72 2.08
C ALA A 306 21.50 17.96 2.98
N ALA A 307 20.42 18.26 3.70
CA ALA A 307 20.30 19.44 4.54
C ALA A 307 21.31 19.50 5.71
N GLY A 308 21.83 18.36 6.15
CA GLY A 308 22.88 18.27 7.18
C GLY A 308 24.32 18.20 6.64
N ARG A 309 24.54 18.28 5.32
CA ARG A 309 25.87 18.08 4.71
C ARG A 309 26.52 19.40 4.31
N GLU A 310 27.54 19.83 5.06
CA GLU A 310 28.28 21.08 4.83
C GLU A 310 28.93 21.17 3.44
N GLY A 311 29.26 20.03 2.81
CA GLY A 311 29.90 19.98 1.49
C GLY A 311 29.00 20.28 0.28
N LEU A 312 27.71 20.57 0.48
CA LEU A 312 26.77 20.92 -0.60
C LEU A 312 26.36 22.40 -0.51
N PRO A 313 27.00 23.33 -1.26
CA PRO A 313 26.80 24.78 -1.10
C PRO A 313 25.35 25.26 -1.30
N LEU A 314 24.56 24.53 -2.09
CA LEU A 314 23.15 24.85 -2.35
C LEU A 314 22.22 24.56 -1.17
N VAL A 315 22.62 23.67 -0.24
CA VAL A 315 21.74 23.10 0.79
C VAL A 315 22.32 23.21 2.20
N GLY A 316 23.64 23.04 2.36
CA GLY A 316 24.31 22.76 3.64
C GLY A 316 24.90 23.93 4.42
N SER A 317 24.46 25.18 4.21
CA SER A 317 24.88 26.27 5.11
C SER A 317 24.14 26.21 6.44
N GLU A 318 24.74 26.66 7.55
CA GLU A 318 24.22 26.43 8.91
C GLU A 318 22.73 26.81 9.09
N GLN A 319 22.31 27.99 8.64
CA GLN A 319 20.93 28.45 8.74
C GLN A 319 20.01 27.91 7.64
N ARG A 320 20.53 27.72 6.42
CA ARG A 320 19.74 27.18 5.30
C ARG A 320 19.43 25.71 5.51
N GLY A 321 20.40 24.92 5.97
CA GLY A 321 20.25 23.50 6.29
C GLY A 321 19.15 23.26 7.33
N LYS A 322 19.17 24.00 8.44
CA LYS A 322 18.11 23.99 9.47
C LYS A 322 16.72 24.24 8.87
N THR A 323 16.61 25.23 7.98
CA THR A 323 15.35 25.62 7.33
C THR A 323 14.87 24.56 6.34
N ILE A 324 15.76 24.09 5.46
CA ILE A 324 15.46 23.06 4.46
C ILE A 324 15.07 21.75 5.15
N TYR A 325 15.77 21.36 6.21
CA TYR A 325 15.44 20.16 6.99
C TYR A 325 14.03 20.26 7.56
N THR A 326 13.69 21.38 8.19
CA THR A 326 12.35 21.62 8.78
C THR A 326 11.24 21.57 7.72
N ILE A 327 11.43 22.27 6.59
CA ILE A 327 10.47 22.25 5.47
C ILE A 327 10.31 20.83 4.93
N THR A 328 11.42 20.10 4.77
CA THR A 328 11.42 18.74 4.25
C THR A 328 10.68 17.78 5.18
N ILE A 329 10.82 17.92 6.51
CA ILE A 329 10.05 17.14 7.50
C ILE A 329 8.55 17.40 7.37
N VAL A 330 8.13 18.66 7.23
CA VAL A 330 6.71 19.01 7.01
C VAL A 330 6.21 18.41 5.69
N SER A 331 6.98 18.55 4.62
CA SER A 331 6.65 17.96 3.31
C SER A 331 6.55 16.45 3.37
N LEU A 332 7.45 15.76 4.08
CA LEU A 332 7.37 14.32 4.33
C LEU A 332 6.09 13.96 5.09
N GLY A 333 5.71 14.74 6.11
CA GLY A 333 4.45 14.56 6.82
C GLY A 333 3.22 14.67 5.91
N ILE A 334 3.22 15.67 5.00
CA ILE A 334 2.16 15.86 4.01
C ILE A 334 2.10 14.67 3.05
N VAL A 335 3.22 14.32 2.41
CA VAL A 335 3.27 13.23 1.42
C VAL A 335 2.97 11.88 2.07
N ARG A 336 3.32 11.68 3.35
CA ARG A 336 3.03 10.47 4.12
C ARG A 336 1.54 10.14 4.19
N THR A 337 0.66 11.15 4.13
CA THR A 337 -0.80 10.95 4.10
C THR A 337 -1.24 10.09 2.91
N LEU A 338 -0.57 10.24 1.77
CA LEU A 338 -0.88 9.52 0.53
C LEU A 338 -0.55 8.03 0.65
N VAL A 339 0.52 7.68 1.37
CA VAL A 339 0.93 6.27 1.56
C VAL A 339 0.29 5.62 2.79
N THR A 340 -0.18 6.40 3.77
CA THR A 340 -0.78 5.86 4.99
C THR A 340 -1.98 4.97 4.69
N GLY A 341 -1.99 3.75 5.26
CA GLY A 341 -3.08 2.79 5.10
C GLY A 341 -3.15 2.08 3.74
N CYS A 342 -2.30 2.42 2.76
CA CYS A 342 -2.40 1.86 1.41
C CYS A 342 -2.29 0.34 1.37
N GLY A 343 -1.33 -0.23 2.10
CA GLY A 343 -1.11 -1.68 2.12
C GLY A 343 -2.28 -2.44 2.75
N THR A 344 -2.87 -1.92 3.82
CA THR A 344 -4.04 -2.55 4.47
C THR A 344 -5.28 -2.49 3.58
N ILE A 345 -5.52 -1.36 2.92
CA ILE A 345 -6.65 -1.20 2.00
C ILE A 345 -6.47 -2.13 0.78
N GLU A 346 -5.29 -2.12 0.15
CA GLU A 346 -5.03 -2.96 -1.02
C GLU A 346 -5.11 -4.46 -0.70
N MET A 347 -4.55 -4.88 0.44
CA MET A 347 -4.68 -6.27 0.92
C MET A 347 -6.15 -6.65 1.13
N THR A 348 -6.95 -5.74 1.68
CA THR A 348 -8.40 -5.96 1.87
C THR A 348 -9.10 -6.09 0.52
N ASN A 349 -8.78 -5.24 -0.45
CA ASN A 349 -9.33 -5.31 -1.81
C ASN A 349 -9.00 -6.64 -2.49
N VAL A 350 -7.74 -7.11 -2.40
CA VAL A 350 -7.34 -8.43 -2.95
C VAL A 350 -8.15 -9.56 -2.33
N VAL A 351 -8.35 -9.56 -1.01
CA VAL A 351 -9.15 -10.57 -0.32
C VAL A 351 -10.60 -10.52 -0.78
N THR A 352 -11.19 -9.33 -0.85
CA THR A 352 -12.57 -9.12 -1.34
C THR A 352 -12.74 -9.65 -2.76
N GLU A 353 -11.88 -9.24 -3.69
CA GLU A 353 -11.93 -9.66 -5.10
C GLU A 353 -11.81 -11.19 -5.25
N LEU A 354 -10.95 -11.84 -4.47
CA LEU A 354 -10.80 -13.30 -4.48
C LEU A 354 -12.05 -14.01 -3.92
N GLN A 355 -12.67 -13.45 -2.88
CA GLN A 355 -13.91 -13.99 -2.32
C GLN A 355 -15.12 -13.73 -3.23
N GLU A 356 -15.17 -12.61 -3.96
CA GLU A 356 -16.20 -12.35 -4.97
C GLU A 356 -16.13 -13.38 -6.11
N LYS A 357 -14.92 -13.71 -6.58
CA LYS A 357 -14.70 -14.75 -7.60
C LYS A 357 -15.02 -16.15 -7.07
N GLN A 358 -14.69 -16.44 -5.81
CA GLN A 358 -14.94 -17.73 -5.20
C GLN A 358 -15.30 -17.56 -3.69
N PRO A 359 -16.60 -17.51 -3.34
CA PRO A 359 -17.06 -17.18 -1.98
C PRO A 359 -16.50 -18.07 -0.87
N ALA A 360 -16.26 -19.35 -1.18
CA ALA A 360 -15.75 -20.34 -0.23
C ALA A 360 -14.21 -20.49 -0.22
N ILE A 361 -13.46 -19.69 -0.98
CA ILE A 361 -12.01 -19.85 -1.19
C ILE A 361 -11.20 -19.84 0.11
N PHE A 362 -11.67 -19.12 1.13
CA PHE A 362 -10.99 -18.99 2.43
C PHE A 362 -11.73 -19.67 3.58
N GLY A 363 -12.80 -20.43 3.30
CA GLY A 363 -13.60 -21.10 4.32
C GLY A 363 -14.52 -20.18 5.12
N PRO A 364 -15.19 -20.71 6.17
CA PRO A 364 -16.33 -20.07 6.83
C PRO A 364 -16.00 -18.77 7.57
N ASN A 365 -14.74 -18.59 8.00
CA ASN A 365 -14.30 -17.39 8.72
C ASN A 365 -13.73 -16.29 7.80
N GLY A 366 -13.73 -16.51 6.48
CA GLY A 366 -13.22 -15.55 5.49
C GLY A 366 -11.71 -15.31 5.54
N GLY A 367 -11.22 -14.39 4.70
CA GLY A 367 -9.80 -14.05 4.58
C GLY A 367 -9.33 -12.85 5.42
N TYR A 368 -10.25 -11.95 5.81
CA TYR A 368 -9.91 -10.61 6.33
C TYR A 368 -9.02 -10.61 7.57
N SER A 369 -9.33 -11.41 8.59
CA SER A 369 -8.54 -11.43 9.83
C SER A 369 -7.10 -11.89 9.59
N ARG A 370 -6.90 -12.94 8.78
CA ARG A 370 -5.56 -13.44 8.43
C ARG A 370 -4.79 -12.45 7.57
N ALA A 371 -5.48 -11.73 6.68
CA ALA A 371 -4.90 -10.70 5.85
C ALA A 371 -4.43 -9.49 6.68
N PHE A 372 -5.25 -9.05 7.64
CA PHE A 372 -4.87 -8.04 8.63
C PHE A 372 -3.69 -8.49 9.49
N SER A 373 -3.63 -9.77 9.89
CA SER A 373 -2.47 -10.32 10.59
C SER A 373 -1.20 -10.26 9.73
N LEU A 374 -1.27 -10.59 8.43
CA LEU A 374 -0.12 -10.51 7.53
C LEU A 374 0.42 -9.08 7.36
N THR A 375 -0.47 -8.10 7.19
CA THR A 375 -0.04 -6.69 7.11
C THR A 375 0.54 -6.22 8.43
N ASN A 376 -0.08 -6.56 9.57
CA ASN A 376 0.46 -6.22 10.89
C ASN A 376 1.82 -6.88 11.16
N MET A 377 2.00 -8.15 10.77
CA MET A 377 3.31 -8.83 10.85
C MET A 377 4.36 -8.11 10.01
N SER A 378 4.01 -7.67 8.80
CA SER A 378 4.91 -6.90 7.92
C SER A 378 5.33 -5.58 8.59
N TRP A 379 4.38 -4.87 9.21
CA TRP A 379 4.65 -3.65 9.98
C TRP A 379 5.59 -3.93 11.16
N THR A 380 5.29 -4.92 12.00
CA THR A 380 6.09 -5.26 13.18
C THR A 380 7.50 -5.70 12.81
N PHE A 381 7.65 -6.52 11.78
CA PHE A 381 8.96 -6.98 11.31
C PHE A 381 9.83 -5.81 10.83
N SER A 382 9.26 -4.88 10.06
CA SER A 382 9.97 -3.67 9.63
C SER A 382 10.33 -2.73 10.78
N MET A 383 9.47 -2.59 11.80
CA MET A 383 9.80 -1.84 13.02
C MET A 383 10.96 -2.46 13.80
N PHE A 384 11.17 -3.77 13.69
CA PHE A 384 12.33 -4.47 14.26
C PHE A 384 13.61 -4.23 13.46
N ILE A 385 13.55 -4.41 12.14
CA ILE A 385 14.70 -4.27 11.23
C ILE A 385 15.14 -2.81 11.08
N GLY A 386 14.20 -1.85 11.10
CA GLY A 386 14.47 -0.44 10.80
C GLY A 386 15.54 0.21 11.67
N PRO A 387 15.49 0.11 13.01
CA PRO A 387 16.52 0.67 13.84
C PRO A 387 17.90 0.03 13.60
N ILE A 388 17.95 -1.28 13.38
CA ILE A 388 19.20 -2.00 13.05
C ILE A 388 19.79 -1.47 11.74
N LEU A 389 18.98 -1.43 10.69
CA LEU A 389 19.40 -1.00 9.35
C LEU A 389 19.83 0.46 9.36
N SER A 390 19.00 1.35 9.91
CA SER A 390 19.27 2.79 9.95
C SER A 390 20.47 3.14 10.84
N GLY A 391 20.62 2.46 11.97
CA GLY A 391 21.75 2.63 12.88
C GLY A 391 23.05 2.22 12.22
N ALA A 392 23.09 1.01 11.67
CA ALA A 392 24.26 0.49 10.96
C ALA A 392 24.64 1.39 9.78
N LEU A 393 23.69 1.74 8.91
CA LEU A 393 23.97 2.62 7.76
C LEU A 393 24.47 4.00 8.20
N THR A 394 23.86 4.59 9.24
CA THR A 394 24.27 5.90 9.73
C THR A 394 25.68 5.88 10.33
N GLU A 395 26.07 4.80 11.00
CA GLU A 395 27.44 4.64 11.54
C GLU A 395 28.46 4.33 10.45
N THR A 396 28.12 3.48 9.47
CA THR A 396 29.09 3.01 8.45
C THR A 396 29.27 3.98 7.29
N VAL A 397 28.17 4.55 6.80
CA VAL A 397 28.18 5.42 5.60
C VAL A 397 27.66 6.82 5.88
N GLY A 398 27.04 7.08 7.03
CA GLY A 398 26.54 8.39 7.40
C GLY A 398 25.06 8.62 7.03
N TYR A 399 24.45 9.58 7.73
CA TYR A 399 23.02 9.90 7.61
C TYR A 399 22.58 10.26 6.18
N TYR A 400 23.44 10.94 5.41
CA TYR A 400 23.15 11.29 4.01
C TYR A 400 22.92 10.03 3.15
N TYR A 401 23.84 9.08 3.19
CA TYR A 401 23.76 7.87 2.37
C TYR A 401 22.69 6.91 2.88
N MET A 402 22.45 6.85 4.20
CA MET A 402 21.28 6.13 4.73
C MET A 402 19.97 6.68 4.13
N ASN A 403 19.82 8.01 4.03
CA ASN A 403 18.64 8.61 3.40
C ASN A 403 18.55 8.33 1.89
N ILE A 404 19.69 8.23 1.19
CA ILE A 404 19.69 7.76 -0.21
C ILE A 404 19.17 6.32 -0.28
N CYS A 405 19.61 5.42 0.60
CA CYS A 405 19.08 4.06 0.65
C CYS A 405 17.55 4.06 0.87
N LEU A 406 17.05 4.83 1.85
CA LEU A 406 15.60 4.94 2.07
C LEU A 406 14.88 5.55 0.87
N ALA A 407 15.46 6.57 0.23
CA ALA A 407 14.91 7.17 -0.98
C ALA A 407 14.78 6.15 -2.12
N THR A 408 15.80 5.31 -2.32
CA THR A 408 15.77 4.24 -3.35
C THR A 408 14.71 3.18 -3.05
N ILE A 409 14.55 2.79 -1.77
CA ILE A 409 13.51 1.85 -1.35
C ILE A 409 12.11 2.46 -1.60
N CYS A 410 11.89 3.72 -1.21
CA CYS A 410 10.64 4.43 -1.47
C CYS A 410 10.36 4.58 -2.96
N ALA A 411 11.36 4.94 -3.78
CA ALA A 411 11.20 5.02 -5.23
C ALA A 411 10.82 3.67 -5.84
N GLY A 412 11.47 2.58 -5.40
CA GLY A 412 11.12 1.20 -5.79
C GLY A 412 9.70 0.84 -5.40
N CYS A 413 9.26 1.17 -4.18
CA CYS A 413 7.86 0.97 -3.76
C CYS A 413 6.87 1.81 -4.56
N GLY A 414 7.24 3.03 -4.96
CA GLY A 414 6.42 3.88 -5.81
C GLY A 414 6.26 3.30 -7.21
N ALA A 415 7.36 2.82 -7.80
CA ALA A 415 7.34 2.09 -9.06
C ALA A 415 6.50 0.82 -8.97
N LEU A 416 6.66 0.02 -7.91
CA LEU A 416 5.87 -1.21 -7.68
C LEU A 416 4.38 -0.90 -7.48
N ALA A 417 4.06 0.15 -6.72
CA ALA A 417 2.67 0.55 -6.49
C ALA A 417 2.01 1.06 -7.77
N LEU A 418 2.75 1.72 -8.67
CA LEU A 418 2.24 2.18 -9.96
C LEU A 418 2.26 1.10 -11.04
N SER A 419 3.15 0.11 -10.92
CA SER A 419 3.14 -1.06 -11.79
C SER A 419 1.84 -1.83 -11.58
N ASP A 420 1.21 -2.27 -12.67
CA ASP A 420 0.31 -3.41 -12.55
C ASP A 420 1.11 -4.71 -12.53
N GLU A 421 0.44 -5.84 -12.32
CA GLU A 421 1.09 -7.14 -12.10
C GLU A 421 1.94 -7.66 -13.29
N SER A 422 2.05 -6.93 -14.41
CA SER A 422 2.63 -7.49 -15.64
C SER A 422 3.44 -6.54 -16.51
N GLY A 423 3.53 -5.23 -16.19
CA GLY A 423 4.06 -4.27 -17.17
C GLY A 423 3.15 -4.15 -18.38
N ALA A 424 1.84 -4.30 -18.16
CA ALA A 424 0.83 -4.29 -19.21
C ALA A 424 0.20 -2.90 -19.34
N VAL A 425 -0.24 -2.57 -20.56
CA VAL A 425 -0.99 -1.34 -20.83
C VAL A 425 -2.31 -1.74 -21.49
N ARG A 426 -3.43 -1.23 -20.97
CA ARG A 426 -4.78 -1.59 -21.43
C ARG A 426 -5.47 -0.41 -22.10
N PHE A 427 -5.91 -0.61 -23.33
CA PHE A 427 -6.71 0.35 -24.08
C PHE A 427 -8.11 -0.18 -24.35
N ARG A 428 -9.08 0.72 -24.46
CA ARG A 428 -10.41 0.44 -25.02
C ARG A 428 -10.60 1.35 -26.22
N PHE A 429 -10.74 0.77 -27.41
CA PHE A 429 -10.87 1.49 -28.67
C PHE A 429 -11.88 0.80 -29.59
N ILE A 430 -12.37 1.54 -30.58
CA ILE A 430 -13.19 1.01 -31.67
C ILE A 430 -12.26 0.35 -32.68
N PHE A 431 -12.56 -0.86 -33.14
CA PHE A 431 -11.72 -1.58 -34.09
C PHE A 431 -11.40 -0.69 -35.31
N PRO A 432 -10.13 -0.58 -35.74
CA PRO A 432 -9.75 0.37 -36.77
C PRO A 432 -10.46 0.09 -38.10
N GLY A 433 -10.97 1.14 -38.75
CA GLY A 433 -11.44 1.04 -40.13
C GLY A 433 -10.29 1.02 -41.14
N HIS A 434 -10.60 0.78 -42.41
CA HIS A 434 -9.60 0.69 -43.48
C HIS A 434 -9.52 1.94 -44.38
N TYR A 435 -8.39 2.06 -45.08
CA TYR A 435 -8.18 2.99 -46.20
C TYR A 435 -7.37 2.28 -47.29
N THR A 436 -7.38 2.86 -48.49
CA THR A 436 -6.72 2.22 -49.65
C THR A 436 -5.19 2.25 -49.51
N GLY A 437 -4.53 1.13 -49.82
CA GLY A 437 -3.08 1.04 -49.97
C GLY A 437 -2.32 0.46 -48.77
N ARG A 438 -2.97 0.21 -47.63
CA ARG A 438 -2.35 -0.47 -46.48
C ARG A 438 -3.36 -1.39 -45.80
N ALA A 439 -2.89 -2.53 -45.29
CA ALA A 439 -3.69 -3.42 -44.47
C ALA A 439 -4.13 -2.73 -43.15
N THR A 440 -5.21 -3.19 -42.53
CA THR A 440 -5.73 -2.62 -41.27
C THR A 440 -4.76 -2.88 -40.11
N HIS A 441 -4.33 -1.81 -39.41
CA HIS A 441 -3.34 -1.89 -38.33
C HIS A 441 -3.46 -0.73 -37.32
N ILE A 442 -2.74 -0.84 -36.21
CA ILE A 442 -2.52 0.23 -35.23
C ILE A 442 -1.04 0.66 -35.31
N HIS A 443 -0.77 1.96 -35.39
CA HIS A 443 0.59 2.48 -35.27
C HIS A 443 1.03 2.53 -33.81
N VAL A 444 2.25 2.07 -33.53
CA VAL A 444 2.91 2.18 -32.24
C VAL A 444 4.15 3.03 -32.39
N LEU A 445 4.26 4.05 -31.54
CA LEU A 445 5.41 4.93 -31.44
C LEU A 445 5.78 5.05 -29.97
N THR A 446 7.03 4.75 -29.64
CA THR A 446 7.52 4.86 -28.26
C THR A 446 8.58 5.93 -28.19
N HIS A 447 8.48 6.80 -27.20
CA HIS A 447 9.36 7.93 -27.03
C HIS A 447 10.40 7.66 -25.95
N ASN A 448 11.65 8.05 -26.19
CA ASN A 448 12.67 7.97 -25.16
C ASN A 448 12.32 8.97 -24.04
N ALA A 449 12.21 8.47 -22.82
CA ALA A 449 11.88 9.26 -21.63
C ALA A 449 12.91 10.38 -21.35
N ASN A 450 14.15 10.23 -21.82
CA ASN A 450 15.22 11.19 -21.60
C ASN A 450 15.17 12.39 -22.57
N ASN A 451 14.55 12.24 -23.74
CA ASN A 451 14.56 13.24 -24.82
C ASN A 451 13.17 13.79 -25.15
N THR A 452 12.13 13.36 -24.43
CA THR A 452 10.74 13.73 -24.70
C THR A 452 10.14 14.41 -23.49
N THR A 453 9.70 15.65 -23.66
CA THR A 453 9.15 16.46 -22.57
C THR A 453 7.62 16.47 -22.67
N GLU A 454 6.94 15.96 -21.66
CA GLU A 454 5.49 16.11 -21.51
C GLU A 454 5.15 17.56 -21.13
N LEU A 455 4.24 18.17 -21.89
CA LEU A 455 3.71 19.51 -21.65
C LEU A 455 2.52 19.44 -20.67
N ALA A 456 2.20 20.55 -20.03
CA ALA A 456 1.13 20.62 -19.01
C ALA A 456 -0.28 20.31 -19.54
N ASN A 457 -0.53 20.41 -20.86
CA ASN A 457 -1.77 19.96 -21.51
C ASN A 457 -1.73 18.44 -21.84
N GLY A 458 -0.67 17.76 -21.40
CA GLY A 458 -0.33 16.36 -21.65
C GLY A 458 0.07 16.04 -23.10
N THR A 459 0.23 17.04 -23.96
CA THR A 459 0.89 16.80 -25.25
C THR A 459 2.39 16.62 -25.02
N ILE A 460 3.08 15.88 -25.88
CA ILE A 460 4.54 15.80 -25.82
C ILE A 460 5.14 16.90 -26.71
N SER A 461 6.21 17.53 -26.25
CA SER A 461 7.02 18.47 -27.04
C SER A 461 8.27 17.78 -27.56
N GLY A 462 8.83 18.31 -28.64
CA GLY A 462 9.95 17.68 -29.34
C GLY A 462 9.53 16.71 -30.45
N LEU A 463 8.23 16.60 -30.81
CA LEU A 463 7.72 15.77 -31.92
C LEU A 463 8.39 16.02 -33.29
N LEU A 464 9.02 17.18 -33.48
CA LEU A 464 9.76 17.55 -34.70
C LEU A 464 11.24 17.13 -34.64
N SER A 465 11.73 16.78 -33.45
CA SER A 465 13.07 16.29 -33.14
C SER A 465 13.00 14.95 -32.41
N THR A 466 11.88 14.22 -32.54
CA THR A 466 11.65 13.01 -31.76
C THR A 466 12.57 11.92 -32.24
N HIS A 467 13.29 11.37 -31.27
CA HIS A 467 14.14 10.20 -31.38
C HIS A 467 13.41 9.01 -30.75
N PRO A 468 12.42 8.41 -31.45
CA PRO A 468 11.69 7.26 -30.91
C PRO A 468 12.60 6.05 -30.72
N SER A 469 12.37 5.33 -29.62
CA SER A 469 13.03 4.06 -29.36
C SER A 469 12.43 2.92 -30.18
N HIS A 470 11.18 3.06 -30.63
CA HIS A 470 10.50 2.08 -31.47
C HIS A 470 9.41 2.74 -32.32
N ILE A 471 9.31 2.28 -33.57
CA ILE A 471 8.22 2.59 -34.51
C ILE A 471 7.79 1.25 -35.09
N GLY A 472 6.51 0.92 -34.97
CA GLY A 472 5.97 -0.34 -35.46
C GLY A 472 4.49 -0.27 -35.76
N ARG A 473 3.95 -1.39 -36.25
CA ARG A 473 2.53 -1.57 -36.49
C ARG A 473 2.06 -2.86 -35.84
N LEU A 474 0.86 -2.83 -35.28
CA LEU A 474 0.15 -3.99 -34.78
C LEU A 474 -0.91 -4.36 -35.79
N LEU A 475 -0.82 -5.55 -36.35
CA LEU A 475 -1.74 -6.06 -37.36
C LEU A 475 -2.79 -6.99 -36.75
N PHE A 476 -3.85 -7.25 -37.51
CA PHE A 476 -4.92 -8.19 -37.16
C PHE A 476 -5.03 -9.28 -38.21
N ASP A 477 -5.49 -10.46 -37.82
CA ASP A 477 -5.75 -11.56 -38.75
C ASP A 477 -6.75 -11.15 -39.84
N GLN A 478 -6.52 -11.62 -41.06
CA GLN A 478 -7.34 -11.24 -42.20
C GLN A 478 -8.81 -11.65 -42.02
N ASP A 479 -9.04 -12.81 -41.40
CA ASP A 479 -10.39 -13.33 -41.14
C ASP A 479 -11.15 -12.46 -40.12
N LEU A 480 -10.45 -11.92 -39.11
CA LEU A 480 -11.05 -11.00 -38.15
C LEU A 480 -11.41 -9.67 -38.83
N ILE A 481 -10.52 -9.14 -39.66
CA ILE A 481 -10.78 -7.93 -40.46
C ILE A 481 -12.02 -8.15 -41.33
N SER A 482 -12.09 -9.26 -42.07
CA SER A 482 -13.22 -9.57 -42.95
C SER A 482 -14.55 -9.69 -42.20
N GLN A 483 -14.54 -10.22 -40.97
CA GLN A 483 -15.74 -10.26 -40.11
C GLN A 483 -16.16 -8.85 -39.66
N VAL A 484 -15.22 -8.03 -39.20
CA VAL A 484 -15.53 -6.65 -38.80
C VAL A 484 -16.05 -5.82 -39.97
N GLU A 485 -15.45 -5.97 -41.15
CA GLU A 485 -15.87 -5.28 -42.39
C GLU A 485 -17.28 -5.68 -42.86
N SER A 486 -17.81 -6.82 -42.40
CA SER A 486 -19.19 -7.23 -42.68
C SER A 486 -20.24 -6.53 -41.82
N LEU A 487 -19.82 -5.87 -40.72
CA LEU A 487 -20.73 -5.12 -39.86
C LEU A 487 -21.24 -3.86 -40.56
N SER A 488 -22.51 -3.54 -40.34
CA SER A 488 -23.18 -2.39 -40.98
C SER A 488 -22.41 -1.07 -40.84
N LEU A 489 -21.76 -0.84 -39.70
CA LEU A 489 -20.93 0.34 -39.45
C LEU A 489 -19.71 0.42 -40.39
N TYR A 490 -19.08 -0.69 -40.75
CA TYR A 490 -17.88 -0.74 -41.60
C TYR A 490 -18.21 -0.84 -43.09
N THR A 491 -19.31 -1.52 -43.45
CA THR A 491 -19.79 -1.62 -44.85
C THR A 491 -20.13 -0.27 -45.50
N THR A 492 -20.30 0.80 -44.71
CA THR A 492 -20.49 2.17 -45.23
C THR A 492 -19.22 2.77 -45.82
N ASN A 493 -18.04 2.21 -45.53
CA ASN A 493 -16.78 2.65 -46.10
C ASN A 493 -16.63 2.15 -47.54
N THR A 494 -16.49 3.07 -48.49
CA THR A 494 -16.41 2.78 -49.93
C THR A 494 -14.98 2.66 -50.45
N GLN A 495 -13.98 2.82 -49.58
CA GLN A 495 -12.58 2.68 -49.97
C GLN A 495 -12.22 1.23 -50.33
N LYS A 496 -11.15 1.05 -51.11
CA LYS A 496 -10.70 -0.29 -51.49
C LYS A 496 -9.93 -0.91 -50.31
N LEU A 497 -10.49 -1.96 -49.71
CA LEU A 497 -9.81 -2.76 -48.69
C LEU A 497 -8.54 -3.38 -49.27
N THR A 498 -7.40 -3.14 -48.61
CA THR A 498 -6.13 -3.79 -48.91
C THR A 498 -5.94 -4.94 -47.93
N THR A 499 -5.83 -6.17 -48.44
CA THR A 499 -5.66 -7.35 -47.59
C THR A 499 -4.24 -7.45 -47.05
N ASN A 500 -4.05 -8.19 -45.96
CA ASN A 500 -2.73 -8.46 -45.37
C ASN A 500 -1.74 -9.01 -46.42
N ALA A 501 -2.19 -9.93 -47.29
CA ALA A 501 -1.35 -10.52 -48.34
C ALA A 501 -0.90 -9.53 -49.42
N ASN A 502 -1.63 -8.42 -49.60
CA ASN A 502 -1.35 -7.39 -50.60
C ASN A 502 -0.79 -6.11 -49.97
N GLY A 503 -0.40 -6.15 -48.70
CA GLY A 503 0.17 -5.01 -47.99
C GLY A 503 1.70 -4.99 -48.12
N ASP A 504 2.25 -3.99 -48.82
CA ASP A 504 3.67 -3.88 -49.16
C ASP A 504 4.66 -3.87 -47.97
N ILE A 505 4.19 -3.70 -46.74
CA ILE A 505 5.03 -3.50 -45.55
C ILE A 505 5.00 -4.70 -44.58
N LEU A 506 4.05 -5.63 -44.73
CA LEU A 506 3.94 -6.80 -43.85
C LEU A 506 5.17 -7.71 -43.95
N ALA A 507 5.69 -7.92 -45.16
CA ALA A 507 6.86 -8.76 -45.39
C ALA A 507 8.14 -8.23 -44.72
N GLY A 508 8.25 -6.90 -44.53
CA GLY A 508 9.38 -6.28 -43.85
C GLY A 508 9.29 -6.35 -42.32
N GLU A 509 8.10 -6.16 -41.75
CA GLU A 509 7.89 -6.24 -40.29
C GLU A 509 7.91 -7.69 -39.79
N ALA A 510 7.33 -8.62 -40.55
CA ALA A 510 7.28 -10.04 -40.19
C ALA A 510 8.62 -10.78 -40.33
N ALA A 511 9.66 -10.12 -40.84
CA ALA A 511 11.00 -10.71 -40.97
C ALA A 511 11.69 -10.88 -39.60
N ASP A 512 11.44 -9.96 -38.67
CA ASP A 512 12.14 -9.88 -37.38
C ASP A 512 11.21 -9.98 -36.15
N ILE A 513 9.90 -9.74 -36.30
CA ILE A 513 8.91 -9.77 -35.21
C ILE A 513 7.60 -10.46 -35.64
N ASP A 514 6.78 -10.92 -34.68
CA ASP A 514 5.36 -11.29 -34.93
C ASP A 514 4.48 -10.07 -34.61
N PRO A 515 3.96 -9.35 -35.62
CA PRO A 515 3.19 -8.13 -35.38
C PRO A 515 1.68 -8.39 -35.21
N PHE A 516 1.22 -9.65 -35.26
CA PHE A 516 -0.21 -9.98 -35.23
C PHE A 516 -0.75 -10.05 -33.81
N MET A 517 -1.75 -9.21 -33.54
CA MET A 517 -2.53 -9.23 -32.30
C MET A 517 -3.27 -10.57 -32.17
N LYS A 518 -3.12 -11.22 -31.01
CA LYS A 518 -3.99 -12.35 -30.66
C LYS A 518 -5.34 -11.82 -30.20
N HIS A 519 -6.42 -12.57 -30.43
CA HIS A 519 -7.76 -12.11 -30.12
C HIS A 519 -8.71 -13.24 -29.70
N VAL A 520 -9.76 -12.85 -28.98
CA VAL A 520 -10.96 -13.65 -28.71
C VAL A 520 -12.20 -12.75 -28.82
N LEU A 521 -13.33 -13.32 -29.25
CA LEU A 521 -14.62 -12.63 -29.23
C LEU A 521 -15.20 -12.63 -27.82
N LEU A 522 -15.89 -11.55 -27.46
CA LEU A 522 -16.54 -11.40 -26.16
C LEU A 522 -17.97 -11.95 -26.15
N GLY A 523 -18.55 -12.22 -27.32
CA GLY A 523 -19.87 -12.82 -27.51
C GLY A 523 -19.90 -13.78 -28.71
N GLU A 524 -21.04 -13.88 -29.39
CA GLU A 524 -21.20 -14.82 -30.52
C GLU A 524 -20.56 -14.32 -31.80
N ASP A 525 -20.50 -13.00 -31.98
CA ASP A 525 -19.87 -12.35 -33.13
C ASP A 525 -19.07 -11.09 -32.75
N VAL A 526 -18.43 -10.48 -33.75
CA VAL A 526 -17.56 -9.30 -33.59
C VAL A 526 -18.31 -8.05 -33.08
N SER A 527 -19.63 -7.99 -33.18
CA SER A 527 -20.44 -6.85 -32.70
C SER A 527 -20.58 -6.82 -31.18
N ASP A 528 -20.50 -7.98 -30.52
CA ASP A 528 -20.50 -8.09 -29.05
C ASP A 528 -19.18 -7.64 -28.42
N GLY A 529 -18.14 -7.48 -29.23
CA GLY A 529 -16.84 -6.95 -28.85
C GLY A 529 -15.70 -7.95 -28.98
N ILE A 530 -14.49 -7.41 -29.05
CA ILE A 530 -13.26 -8.17 -29.31
C ILE A 530 -12.26 -7.84 -28.21
N PHE A 531 -11.69 -8.87 -27.58
CA PHE A 531 -10.54 -8.72 -26.67
C PHE A 531 -9.26 -9.12 -27.39
N THR A 532 -8.29 -8.21 -27.47
CA THR A 532 -7.02 -8.41 -28.19
C THR A 532 -5.81 -8.16 -27.29
N TRP A 533 -4.71 -8.85 -27.55
CA TRP A 533 -3.44 -8.66 -26.83
C TRP A 533 -2.21 -8.97 -27.69
N ILE A 534 -1.08 -8.34 -27.34
CA ILE A 534 0.25 -8.62 -27.88
C ILE A 534 1.31 -8.23 -26.83
N SER A 535 2.48 -8.85 -26.91
CA SER A 535 3.65 -8.49 -26.08
C SER A 535 4.66 -7.73 -26.93
N VAL A 536 5.11 -6.56 -26.46
CA VAL A 536 6.10 -5.73 -27.16
C VAL A 536 7.34 -5.60 -26.28
N ALA A 537 8.50 -5.99 -26.81
CA ALA A 537 9.79 -5.73 -26.18
C ALA A 537 10.41 -4.47 -26.79
N ILE A 538 10.82 -3.51 -25.95
CA ILE A 538 11.36 -2.22 -26.38
C ILE A 538 12.77 -2.08 -25.80
N ASP A 539 13.73 -1.75 -26.64
CA ASP A 539 15.05 -1.30 -26.21
C ASP A 539 14.98 0.20 -25.87
N PRO A 540 15.05 0.60 -24.58
CA PRO A 540 14.93 1.99 -24.19
C PRO A 540 16.16 2.84 -24.57
N THR A 541 17.26 2.21 -25.01
CA THR A 541 18.48 2.89 -25.43
C THR A 541 18.51 3.20 -26.92
N ALA A 542 17.57 2.63 -27.69
CA ALA A 542 17.46 2.90 -29.10
C ALA A 542 17.05 4.37 -29.36
N ASP A 543 17.72 4.95 -30.36
CA ASP A 543 17.55 6.33 -30.82
C ASP A 543 17.49 6.28 -32.35
N ARG A 544 16.33 6.62 -32.92
CA ARG A 544 16.09 6.61 -34.37
C ARG A 544 15.57 7.96 -34.81
N GLU A 545 16.11 8.53 -35.88
CA GLU A 545 15.53 9.72 -36.49
C GLU A 545 14.20 9.40 -37.20
N LEU A 546 13.20 10.25 -36.98
CA LEU A 546 11.89 10.14 -37.63
C LEU A 546 11.71 11.27 -38.65
N SER A 547 11.36 10.93 -39.89
CA SER A 547 10.81 11.89 -40.87
C SER A 547 9.30 11.69 -40.99
N PRO A 548 8.46 12.48 -40.30
CA PRO A 548 7.00 12.32 -40.34
C PRO A 548 6.46 12.67 -41.73
N ALA A 549 5.34 12.08 -42.15
CA ALA A 549 4.74 12.36 -43.47
C ALA A 549 4.12 13.77 -43.57
N ALA A 550 3.62 14.30 -42.46
CA ALA A 550 3.00 15.62 -42.39
C ALA A 550 3.16 16.22 -40.98
N TYR A 551 3.08 17.54 -40.91
CA TYR A 551 3.11 18.32 -39.67
C TYR A 551 1.75 18.94 -39.41
N TYR A 552 1.36 19.05 -38.14
CA TYR A 552 0.16 19.77 -37.72
C TYR A 552 0.55 20.93 -36.81
N THR A 553 0.21 22.14 -37.20
CA THR A 553 0.56 23.38 -36.48
C THR A 553 -0.68 24.18 -36.16
N SER A 554 -0.51 25.31 -35.47
CA SER A 554 -1.61 26.27 -35.22
C SER A 554 -2.25 26.81 -36.51
N GLY A 555 -1.53 26.75 -37.66
CA GLY A 555 -2.05 27.11 -38.98
C GLY A 555 -2.71 25.97 -39.76
N GLY A 556 -2.85 24.78 -39.17
CA GLY A 556 -3.36 23.57 -39.83
C GLY A 556 -2.28 22.57 -40.21
N GLY A 557 -2.66 21.55 -40.99
CA GLY A 557 -1.78 20.47 -41.44
C GLY A 557 -1.08 20.79 -42.76
N PHE A 558 0.20 20.45 -42.88
CA PHE A 558 0.97 20.53 -44.14
C PHE A 558 1.90 19.32 -44.30
N GLU A 559 2.12 18.89 -45.54
CA GLU A 559 2.99 17.77 -45.89
C GLU A 559 4.48 18.06 -45.62
N ASN A 560 5.21 17.04 -45.17
CA ASN A 560 6.65 17.10 -45.02
C ASN A 560 7.33 16.80 -46.37
N ALA A 561 7.95 17.81 -46.96
CA ALA A 561 8.69 17.70 -48.23
C ALA A 561 9.88 16.71 -48.17
N ASN A 562 10.39 16.41 -46.98
CA ASN A 562 11.48 15.46 -46.76
C ASN A 562 11.00 14.07 -46.30
N SER A 563 9.70 13.79 -46.39
CA SER A 563 9.19 12.44 -46.12
C SER A 563 9.65 11.51 -47.25
N ALA A 564 10.31 10.40 -46.91
CA ALA A 564 10.87 9.45 -47.87
C ALA A 564 9.80 8.61 -48.63
N MET A 565 8.54 9.06 -48.66
CA MET A 565 7.44 8.37 -49.36
C MET A 565 7.38 8.81 -50.83
N SER A 566 8.23 8.23 -51.67
CA SER A 566 7.96 8.15 -53.10
C SER A 566 7.07 6.93 -53.38
N GLY A 567 5.82 7.14 -53.79
CA GLY A 567 5.09 6.11 -54.57
C GLY A 567 3.75 5.56 -54.05
N GLY A 568 2.95 6.29 -53.27
CA GLY A 568 1.53 5.93 -53.03
C GLY A 568 0.60 7.09 -53.37
N PRO A 569 -0.65 6.85 -53.87
CA PRO A 569 -1.57 7.94 -54.18
C PRO A 569 -1.84 8.73 -52.89
N GLY A 570 -1.35 9.97 -52.84
CA GLY A 570 -1.41 10.83 -51.68
C GLY A 570 -2.86 11.04 -51.24
N GLY A 571 -3.16 10.63 -50.01
CA GLY A 571 -4.29 11.18 -49.30
C GLY A 571 -4.00 12.64 -49.01
N SER A 572 -4.90 13.54 -49.41
CA SER A 572 -4.77 14.97 -49.17
C SER A 572 -4.44 15.28 -47.71
N SER A 573 -3.48 16.18 -47.50
CA SER A 573 -3.22 16.83 -46.20
C SER A 573 -4.53 17.13 -45.43
N PRO A 574 -4.63 16.85 -44.12
CA PRO A 574 -5.88 16.96 -43.38
C PRO A 574 -6.43 18.40 -43.42
N SER A 575 -7.46 18.61 -44.25
CA SER A 575 -8.11 19.90 -44.37
C SER A 575 -9.07 20.10 -43.19
N GLY A 576 -8.62 20.79 -42.14
CA GLY A 576 -9.42 21.67 -41.28
C GLY A 576 -10.65 21.12 -40.51
N ALA A 577 -11.07 19.88 -40.71
CA ALA A 577 -12.12 19.21 -39.95
C ALA A 577 -11.50 17.98 -39.29
N ALA A 578 -11.79 17.79 -37.99
CA ALA A 578 -11.41 16.57 -37.30
C ALA A 578 -11.93 15.38 -38.10
N LEU A 579 -11.02 14.61 -38.72
CA LEU A 579 -11.34 13.36 -39.39
C LEU A 579 -11.98 12.47 -38.33
N SER A 580 -13.27 12.18 -38.50
CA SER A 580 -14.07 11.29 -37.65
C SER A 580 -13.67 9.82 -37.78
N GLY A 581 -12.41 9.52 -38.08
CA GLY A 581 -11.91 8.17 -38.37
C GLY A 581 -10.41 7.96 -38.23
N THR A 582 -9.61 9.00 -37.98
CA THR A 582 -8.21 8.81 -37.58
C THR A 582 -8.14 8.85 -36.07
N GLY A 583 -7.89 7.69 -35.46
CA GLY A 583 -7.79 7.54 -34.01
C GLY A 583 -6.87 8.60 -33.41
N ALA A 584 -7.41 9.36 -32.46
CA ALA A 584 -6.61 10.24 -31.62
C ALA A 584 -5.47 9.42 -30.97
N PRO A 585 -4.28 10.00 -30.76
CA PRO A 585 -3.19 9.30 -30.09
C PRO A 585 -3.66 8.84 -28.71
N MET A 586 -3.66 7.53 -28.49
CA MET A 586 -3.87 6.96 -27.17
C MET A 586 -2.55 7.01 -26.41
N ARG A 587 -2.59 7.61 -25.21
CA ARG A 587 -1.41 7.78 -24.35
C ARG A 587 -1.11 6.51 -23.57
N MET A 588 0.17 6.16 -23.53
CA MET A 588 0.77 5.17 -22.63
C MET A 588 1.04 5.78 -21.26
#